data_AF-A0A7W6CNN7-F1
#
_entry.id   AF-A0A7W6CNN7-F1
#
_cell.length_a   1.000
_cell.length_b   1.000
_cell.length_c   1.000
_cell.angle_alpha   90.00
_cell.angle_beta   90.00
_cell.angle_gamma   90.00
#
_symmetry.space_group_name_H-M   'P 1'
#
loop_
_entity.id
_entity.type
_entity.pdbx_description
1 polymer ?
#
loop_
_entity_poly.entity_id
_entity_poly.type
_entity_poly.pdbx_seq_one_letter_code
_entity_poly.pdbx_strand_id
1 'polypeptide(L)'
;MKTRAQRWHNFKEHLRFKYAPRIVDWLLDKSTNRAKAWIRAHGKLRILVDNTVLHHAVTHETGWVSTGTSNWGPLEIGTGYSARIPVHPTDPASREYQNVCFLPGLAHLMRMGLVTIYTSAELKDEQFRQPSGRYHGYGYFDYNLFGDLQIESIDGHVFPTMGPSYMNLPSAEDQQRARILQHRSDKLFDALVQCLGIKNSQDAWHIHTAEKHGLFCFLTMDFKLIRTVEAQARATPVRSLTTKVLTPEQLAQSIGLMRFPPHLFSYHDASFFVRSDLSMPEGKRRPLKNYKRDRA
;
A
#
# COMPACT_ATOMS: atom_id res chain seq x y z
N MET A 1 42.30 -4.97 12.79
CA MET A 1 42.25 -3.49 12.70
C MET A 1 41.33 -3.09 11.55
N LYS A 2 40.33 -2.22 11.76
CA LYS A 2 39.47 -1.73 10.67
C LYS A 2 40.27 -0.83 9.72
N THR A 3 40.16 -1.07 8.41
CA THR A 3 40.82 -0.27 7.37
C THR A 3 40.27 1.17 7.35
N ARG A 4 41.03 2.13 6.81
CA ARG A 4 40.59 3.53 6.68
C ARG A 4 39.27 3.65 5.89
N ALA A 5 39.15 2.85 4.82
CA ALA A 5 37.92 2.75 4.02
C ALA A 5 36.73 2.26 4.86
N GLN A 6 36.92 1.25 5.70
CA GLN A 6 35.85 0.70 6.54
C GLN A 6 35.44 1.68 7.65
N ARG A 7 36.37 2.44 8.23
CA ARG A 7 36.04 3.52 9.19
C ARG A 7 35.21 4.62 8.54
N TRP A 8 35.59 5.03 7.34
CA TRP A 8 34.85 6.03 6.57
C TRP A 8 33.44 5.56 6.19
N HIS A 9 33.30 4.31 5.76
CA HIS A 9 32.00 3.71 5.47
C HIS A 9 31.09 3.68 6.72
N ASN A 10 31.61 3.20 7.86
CA ASN A 10 30.85 3.19 9.11
C ASN A 10 30.44 4.58 9.57
N PHE A 11 31.31 5.58 9.39
CA PHE A 11 30.99 6.97 9.71
C PHE A 11 29.87 7.53 8.82
N LYS A 12 29.92 7.28 7.51
CA LYS A 12 28.84 7.65 6.58
C LYS A 12 27.51 6.99 6.94
N GLU A 13 27.52 5.70 7.23
CA GLU A 13 26.31 4.99 7.66
C GLU A 13 25.77 5.59 8.95
N HIS A 14 26.62 5.84 9.95
CA HIS A 14 26.20 6.49 11.19
C HIS A 14 25.51 7.84 10.94
N LEU A 15 26.05 8.65 10.03
CA LEU A 15 25.40 9.91 9.64
C LEU A 15 24.05 9.70 8.97
N ARG A 16 23.92 8.68 8.10
CA ARG A 16 22.64 8.35 7.45
C ARG A 16 21.59 7.93 8.47
N PHE A 17 21.90 7.01 9.38
CA PHE A 17 20.99 6.62 10.47
C PHE A 17 20.57 7.80 11.34
N LYS A 18 21.52 8.68 11.68
CA LYS A 18 21.25 9.78 12.62
C LYS A 18 20.49 10.96 12.00
N TYR A 19 20.79 11.31 10.75
CA TYR A 19 20.33 12.57 10.16
C TYR A 19 19.40 12.38 8.96
N ALA A 20 19.50 11.29 8.20
CA ALA A 20 18.70 11.12 7.00
C ALA A 20 17.18 11.17 7.28
N PRO A 21 16.64 10.50 8.32
CA PRO A 21 15.20 10.56 8.60
C PRO A 21 14.67 11.99 8.75
N ARG A 22 15.34 12.80 9.59
CA ARG A 22 14.94 14.20 9.83
C ARG A 22 15.02 15.07 8.58
N ILE A 23 16.05 14.87 7.74
CA ILE A 23 16.21 15.61 6.48
C ILE A 23 15.08 15.23 5.52
N VAL A 24 14.78 13.93 5.41
CA VAL A 24 13.74 13.40 4.53
C VAL A 24 12.35 13.87 4.99
N ASP A 25 12.06 13.89 6.29
CA ASP A 25 10.81 14.41 6.83
C ASP A 25 10.64 15.90 6.52
N TRP A 26 11.72 16.68 6.65
CA TRP A 26 11.70 18.10 6.29
C TRP A 26 11.45 18.30 4.78
N LEU A 27 12.11 17.52 3.91
CA LEU A 27 11.89 17.56 2.47
C LEU A 27 10.46 17.15 2.09
N LEU A 28 9.91 16.13 2.75
CA LEU A 28 8.53 15.66 2.56
C LEU A 28 7.52 16.73 3.00
N ASP A 29 7.78 17.40 4.12
CA ASP A 29 6.93 18.48 4.59
C ASP A 29 6.90 19.64 3.57
N LYS A 30 8.05 19.97 2.97
CA LYS A 30 8.12 20.97 1.90
C LYS A 30 7.43 20.51 0.62
N SER A 31 7.55 19.24 0.25
CA SER A 31 6.94 18.69 -0.97
C SER A 31 5.40 18.66 -0.92
N THR A 32 4.83 18.70 0.29
CA THR A 32 3.37 18.67 0.51
C THR A 32 2.73 20.05 0.64
N ASN A 33 3.49 21.14 0.61
CA ASN A 33 2.97 22.50 0.88
C ASN A 33 1.83 22.94 -0.04
N ARG A 34 1.91 22.65 -1.34
CA ARG A 34 0.85 22.99 -2.29
C ARG A 34 -0.43 22.21 -2.00
N ALA A 35 -0.31 20.93 -1.68
CA ALA A 35 -1.43 20.09 -1.26
C ALA A 35 -2.06 20.56 0.05
N LYS A 36 -1.26 20.96 1.04
CA LYS A 36 -1.77 21.54 2.28
C LYS A 36 -2.59 22.81 2.02
N ALA A 37 -2.10 23.70 1.17
CA ALA A 37 -2.80 24.93 0.81
C ALA A 37 -4.12 24.61 0.10
N TRP A 38 -4.11 23.68 -0.86
CA TRP A 38 -5.31 23.25 -1.57
C TRP A 38 -6.36 22.64 -0.62
N ILE A 39 -5.96 21.73 0.27
CA ILE A 39 -6.88 21.06 1.22
C ILE A 39 -7.45 22.08 2.22
N ARG A 40 -6.65 23.02 2.72
CA ARG A 40 -7.15 24.08 3.62
C ARG A 40 -8.20 24.97 2.95
N ALA A 41 -8.09 25.19 1.65
CA ALA A 41 -9.08 25.97 0.90
C ALA A 41 -10.37 25.21 0.61
N HIS A 42 -10.31 23.88 0.43
CA HIS A 42 -11.46 23.05 0.02
C HIS A 42 -12.08 22.23 1.17
N GLY A 43 -11.44 22.20 2.34
CA GLY A 43 -11.84 21.40 3.49
C GLY A 43 -11.13 20.04 3.55
N LYS A 44 -11.34 19.33 4.67
CA LYS A 44 -10.71 18.02 4.93
C LYS A 44 -11.16 16.99 3.89
N LEU A 45 -10.20 16.24 3.35
CA LEU A 45 -10.49 15.16 2.41
C LEU A 45 -10.79 13.87 3.15
N ARG A 46 -11.82 13.14 2.69
CA ARG A 46 -12.20 11.82 3.20
C ARG A 46 -12.09 10.82 2.07
N ILE A 47 -11.33 9.73 2.24
CA ILE A 47 -10.98 8.82 1.15
C ILE A 47 -11.24 7.37 1.59
N LEU A 48 -11.85 6.56 0.71
CA LEU A 48 -11.88 5.11 0.88
C LEU A 48 -10.63 4.51 0.24
N VAL A 49 -9.85 3.74 0.99
CA VAL A 49 -8.57 3.17 0.51
C VAL A 49 -8.74 1.68 0.23
N ASP A 50 -8.42 1.30 -0.99
CA ASP A 50 -8.37 -0.09 -1.43
C ASP A 50 -7.16 -0.85 -0.84
N ASN A 51 -7.32 -2.16 -0.69
CA ASN A 51 -6.31 -3.10 -0.23
C ASN A 51 -5.07 -3.13 -1.13
N THR A 52 -5.22 -2.82 -2.42
CA THR A 52 -4.09 -2.68 -3.34
C THR A 52 -3.16 -1.53 -2.93
N VAL A 53 -3.68 -0.39 -2.49
CA VAL A 53 -2.88 0.74 -2.02
C VAL A 53 -2.12 0.37 -0.74
N LEU A 54 -2.80 -0.28 0.21
CA LEU A 54 -2.18 -0.75 1.45
C LEU A 54 -1.04 -1.75 1.18
N HIS A 55 -1.23 -2.62 0.19
CA HIS A 55 -0.20 -3.57 -0.23
C HIS A 55 1.08 -2.88 -0.73
N HIS A 56 0.94 -1.79 -1.49
CA HIS A 56 2.03 -0.98 -2.03
C HIS A 56 2.58 0.07 -1.04
N ALA A 57 1.90 0.30 0.09
CA ALA A 57 2.42 1.16 1.16
C ALA A 57 3.59 0.53 1.92
N VAL A 58 3.76 -0.80 1.84
CA VAL A 58 4.95 -1.52 2.31
C VAL A 58 6.09 -1.29 1.32
N THR A 59 6.96 -0.34 1.64
CA THR A 59 8.01 0.13 0.73
C THR A 59 9.35 -0.52 0.95
N HIS A 60 9.57 -1.12 2.12
CA HIS A 60 10.79 -1.86 2.42
C HIS A 60 10.48 -3.18 3.12
N GLU A 61 11.22 -4.21 2.76
CA GLU A 61 11.14 -5.54 3.38
C GLU A 61 12.53 -6.02 3.82
N THR A 62 12.56 -6.93 4.79
CA THR A 62 13.78 -7.50 5.38
C THR A 62 14.35 -8.63 4.50
N GLY A 63 15.16 -8.34 3.49
CA GLY A 63 15.73 -9.33 2.57
C GLY A 63 17.05 -9.96 3.05
N TRP A 64 17.37 -11.16 2.54
CA TRP A 64 18.70 -11.77 2.70
C TRP A 64 19.67 -11.27 1.63
N VAL A 65 20.83 -10.79 2.06
CA VAL A 65 21.92 -10.33 1.19
C VAL A 65 23.03 -11.37 1.23
N SER A 66 23.24 -12.07 0.12
CA SER A 66 24.32 -13.05 -0.01
C SER A 66 25.69 -12.37 -0.02
N THR A 67 26.63 -12.89 0.76
CA THR A 67 28.06 -12.50 0.74
C THR A 67 28.92 -13.54 0.02
N GLY A 68 28.30 -14.53 -0.64
CA GLY A 68 28.97 -15.64 -1.31
C GLY A 68 28.95 -16.93 -0.49
N THR A 69 29.61 -17.96 -1.00
CA THR A 69 29.77 -19.25 -0.31
C THR A 69 31.04 -19.24 0.52
N SER A 70 31.01 -19.93 1.66
CA SER A 70 32.20 -20.17 2.48
C SER A 70 32.25 -21.62 2.92
N ASN A 71 33.46 -22.19 2.92
CA ASN A 71 33.69 -23.56 3.37
C ASN A 71 33.70 -23.60 4.89
N TRP A 72 32.73 -24.29 5.46
CA TRP A 72 32.66 -24.61 6.88
C TRP A 72 33.02 -26.09 7.04
N GLY A 73 34.33 -26.37 7.04
CA GLY A 73 34.83 -27.74 6.97
C GLY A 73 34.57 -28.35 5.58
N PRO A 74 33.91 -29.52 5.46
CA PRO A 74 33.63 -30.16 4.18
C PRO A 74 32.35 -29.62 3.47
N LEU A 75 31.60 -28.72 4.10
CA LEU A 75 30.34 -28.20 3.57
C LEU A 75 30.49 -26.76 3.07
N GLU A 76 29.99 -26.50 1.86
CA GLU A 76 29.82 -25.15 1.33
C GLU A 76 28.50 -24.57 1.84
N ILE A 77 28.58 -23.50 2.64
CA ILE A 77 27.40 -22.81 3.17
C ILE A 77 27.30 -21.44 2.51
N GLY A 78 26.10 -21.09 2.04
CA GLY A 78 25.78 -19.74 1.60
C GLY A 78 25.83 -18.77 2.78
N THR A 79 26.76 -17.83 2.74
CA THR A 79 26.88 -16.77 3.75
C THR A 79 26.11 -15.54 3.33
N GLY A 80 25.69 -14.75 4.31
CA GLY A 80 24.98 -13.51 4.07
C GLY A 80 24.49 -12.89 5.36
N TYR A 81 23.66 -11.87 5.22
CA TYR A 81 23.04 -11.18 6.33
C TYR A 81 21.69 -10.62 5.91
N SER A 82 20.76 -10.48 6.86
CA SER A 82 19.51 -9.79 6.59
C SER A 82 19.75 -8.27 6.47
N ALA A 83 18.99 -7.59 5.63
CA ALA A 83 19.00 -6.14 5.55
C ALA A 83 17.62 -5.65 5.16
N ARG A 84 17.30 -4.41 5.55
CA ARG A 84 16.16 -3.71 4.97
C ARG A 84 16.48 -3.31 3.53
N ILE A 85 15.62 -3.72 2.60
CA ILE A 85 15.77 -3.48 1.17
C ILE A 85 14.49 -2.84 0.63
N PRO A 86 14.59 -1.78 -0.20
CA PRO A 86 13.46 -1.24 -0.95
C PRO A 86 12.75 -2.32 -1.78
N VAL A 87 11.43 -2.39 -1.66
CA VAL A 87 10.59 -3.31 -2.45
C VAL A 87 10.60 -2.91 -3.92
N HIS A 88 10.30 -1.64 -4.18
CA HIS A 88 10.10 -1.15 -5.53
C HIS A 88 11.42 -0.63 -6.10
N PRO A 89 11.85 -1.11 -7.28
CA PRO A 89 13.04 -0.60 -7.95
C PRO A 89 12.77 0.83 -8.40
N THR A 90 13.81 1.66 -8.45
CA THR A 90 13.72 3.02 -8.98
C THR A 90 13.58 2.97 -10.50
N ASP A 91 12.39 2.63 -10.96
CA ASP A 91 12.03 2.59 -12.37
C ASP A 91 11.02 3.70 -12.70
N PRO A 92 11.47 4.83 -13.29
CA PRO A 92 10.59 5.93 -13.64
C PRO A 92 9.58 5.56 -14.74
N ALA A 93 9.78 4.49 -15.50
CA ALA A 93 8.84 4.04 -16.54
C ALA A 93 7.71 3.16 -15.97
N SER A 94 7.92 2.54 -14.81
CA SER A 94 6.91 1.71 -14.15
C SER A 94 5.73 2.56 -13.65
N ARG A 95 4.53 2.28 -14.18
CA ARG A 95 3.28 2.90 -13.73
C ARG A 95 3.05 2.66 -12.23
N GLU A 96 3.42 1.49 -11.73
CA GLU A 96 3.33 1.16 -10.31
C GLU A 96 4.23 2.09 -9.49
N TYR A 97 5.52 2.17 -9.84
CA TYR A 97 6.48 3.01 -9.12
C TYR A 97 6.09 4.50 -9.12
N GLN A 98 5.57 5.00 -10.25
CA GLN A 98 5.07 6.37 -10.35
C GLN A 98 3.96 6.66 -9.32
N ASN A 99 3.05 5.70 -9.10
CA ASN A 99 1.98 5.82 -8.11
C ASN A 99 2.50 5.65 -6.68
N VAL A 100 3.43 4.72 -6.44
CA VAL A 100 4.08 4.54 -5.12
C VAL A 100 4.79 5.83 -4.67
N CYS A 101 5.39 6.57 -5.60
CA CYS A 101 6.04 7.86 -5.30
C CYS A 101 5.10 8.92 -4.71
N PHE A 102 3.78 8.77 -4.77
CA PHE A 102 2.85 9.71 -4.13
C PHE A 102 2.40 9.26 -2.73
N LEU A 103 2.59 7.98 -2.39
CA LEU A 103 2.17 7.45 -1.09
C LEU A 103 2.85 8.12 0.11
N PRO A 104 4.15 8.48 0.08
CA PRO A 104 4.75 9.18 1.22
C PRO A 104 4.10 10.53 1.52
N GLY A 105 3.81 11.31 0.46
CA GLY A 105 3.16 12.61 0.61
C GLY A 105 1.73 12.48 1.12
N LEU A 106 1.00 11.47 0.63
CA LEU A 106 -0.34 11.14 1.12
C LEU A 106 -0.31 10.71 2.60
N ALA A 107 0.61 9.83 2.99
CA ALA A 107 0.79 9.40 4.38
C ALA A 107 1.07 10.60 5.31
N HIS A 108 1.92 11.53 4.87
CA HIS A 108 2.22 12.75 5.63
C HIS A 108 0.96 13.59 5.86
N LEU A 109 0.16 13.82 4.81
CA LEU A 109 -1.09 14.58 4.92
C LEU A 109 -2.12 13.89 5.84
N MET A 110 -2.10 12.55 5.89
CA MET A 110 -2.95 11.76 6.80
C MET A 110 -2.52 11.92 8.25
N ARG A 111 -1.22 11.81 8.54
CA ARG A 111 -0.68 12.05 9.90
C ARG A 111 -0.98 13.46 10.41
N MET A 112 -1.02 14.44 9.52
CA MET A 112 -1.40 15.81 9.85
C MET A 112 -2.91 16.02 10.05
N GLY A 113 -3.75 15.00 9.84
CA GLY A 113 -5.20 15.11 9.94
C GLY A 113 -5.86 15.95 8.85
N LEU A 114 -5.16 16.22 7.74
CA LEU A 114 -5.67 16.93 6.57
C LEU A 114 -6.44 16.00 5.62
N VAL A 115 -6.04 14.74 5.60
CA VAL A 115 -6.69 13.66 4.87
C VAL A 115 -7.13 12.60 5.87
N THR A 116 -8.40 12.23 5.87
CA THR A 116 -8.91 11.09 6.63
C THR A 116 -9.08 9.91 5.69
N ILE A 117 -8.50 8.78 6.05
CA ILE A 117 -8.65 7.54 5.30
C ILE A 117 -9.61 6.60 6.02
N TYR A 118 -10.42 5.92 5.23
CA TYR A 118 -11.35 4.91 5.67
C TYR A 118 -11.10 3.62 4.89
N THR A 119 -11.54 2.52 5.47
CA THR A 119 -11.80 1.26 4.78
C THR A 119 -13.29 0.93 4.88
N SER A 120 -13.71 -0.21 4.35
CA SER A 120 -15.08 -0.71 4.49
C SER A 120 -15.08 -2.10 5.12
N ALA A 121 -16.24 -2.57 5.57
CA ALA A 121 -16.40 -3.87 6.18
C ALA A 121 -16.02 -4.99 5.20
N GLU A 122 -16.37 -4.83 3.92
CA GLU A 122 -16.03 -5.78 2.87
C GLU A 122 -14.53 -5.73 2.50
N LEU A 123 -13.89 -4.56 2.51
CA LEU A 123 -12.43 -4.46 2.37
C LEU A 123 -11.69 -5.06 3.58
N LYS A 124 -12.23 -4.91 4.80
CA LYS A 124 -11.67 -5.58 5.99
C LYS A 124 -11.83 -7.10 5.92
N ASP A 125 -12.96 -7.61 5.44
CA ASP A 125 -13.16 -9.05 5.22
C ASP A 125 -12.15 -9.59 4.19
N GLU A 126 -11.93 -8.86 3.08
CA GLU A 126 -10.85 -9.18 2.13
C GLU A 126 -9.47 -9.21 2.78
N GLN A 127 -9.15 -8.25 3.66
CA GLN A 127 -7.87 -8.24 4.38
C GLN A 127 -7.74 -9.44 5.30
N PHE A 128 -8.80 -9.80 6.01
CA PHE A 128 -8.82 -10.91 6.95
C PHE A 128 -8.56 -12.26 6.26
N ARG A 129 -9.00 -12.41 5.00
CA ARG A 129 -8.72 -13.60 4.18
C ARG A 129 -7.26 -13.72 3.74
N GLN A 130 -6.51 -12.61 3.77
CA GLN A 130 -5.13 -12.56 3.32
C GLN A 130 -4.18 -12.55 4.52
N PRO A 131 -2.95 -13.06 4.37
CA PRO A 131 -2.04 -13.09 5.50
C PRO A 131 -1.66 -11.65 5.92
N SER A 132 -1.74 -11.34 7.21
CA SER A 132 -1.67 -9.98 7.77
C SER A 132 -0.44 -9.18 7.34
N GLY A 133 0.70 -9.84 7.15
CA GLY A 133 1.93 -9.19 6.68
C GLY A 133 1.87 -8.71 5.23
N ARG A 134 0.86 -9.10 4.45
CA ARG A 134 0.58 -8.53 3.14
C ARG A 134 0.22 -7.05 3.20
N TYR A 135 -0.21 -6.52 4.34
CA TYR A 135 -0.54 -5.09 4.47
C TYR A 135 0.37 -4.36 5.45
N HIS A 136 1.07 -5.09 6.32
CA HIS A 136 1.92 -4.52 7.37
C HIS A 136 3.42 -4.77 7.17
N GLY A 137 3.79 -5.77 6.37
CA GLY A 137 5.13 -6.38 6.38
C GLY A 137 5.17 -7.64 7.23
N TYR A 138 6.13 -8.53 6.95
CA TYR A 138 6.35 -9.79 7.69
C TYR A 138 7.65 -9.79 8.50
N GLY A 139 8.62 -8.96 8.11
CA GLY A 139 9.90 -8.83 8.79
C GLY A 139 9.84 -7.82 9.94
N TYR A 140 10.65 -8.08 10.97
CA TYR A 140 10.81 -7.17 12.12
C TYR A 140 11.30 -5.77 11.72
N PHE A 141 11.94 -5.65 10.56
CA PHE A 141 12.50 -4.40 10.05
C PHE A 141 11.84 -3.98 8.75
N ASP A 142 10.65 -4.46 8.43
CA ASP A 142 9.90 -3.94 7.29
C ASP A 142 9.49 -2.49 7.57
N TYR A 143 9.27 -1.69 6.51
CA TYR A 143 8.81 -0.32 6.66
C TYR A 143 7.56 -0.09 5.81
N ASN A 144 6.49 0.32 6.50
CA ASN A 144 5.20 0.61 5.93
C ASN A 144 4.87 2.09 6.12
N LEU A 145 4.61 2.79 5.02
CA LEU A 145 4.24 4.20 5.04
C LEU A 145 2.95 4.48 5.81
N PHE A 146 2.04 3.51 5.90
CA PHE A 146 0.75 3.65 6.58
C PHE A 146 0.71 2.89 7.93
N GLY A 147 1.85 2.37 8.41
CA GLY A 147 1.88 1.47 9.57
C GLY A 147 1.40 2.07 10.90
N ASP A 148 1.44 3.39 11.04
CA ASP A 148 1.01 4.15 12.21
C ASP A 148 -0.34 4.86 12.00
N LEU A 149 -0.98 4.69 10.85
CA LEU A 149 -2.26 5.32 10.55
C LEU A 149 -3.43 4.47 11.09
N GLN A 150 -4.38 5.14 11.74
CA GLN A 150 -5.64 4.51 12.14
C GLN A 150 -6.60 4.52 10.95
N ILE A 151 -6.93 3.33 10.43
CA ILE A 151 -7.84 3.14 9.30
C ILE A 151 -9.14 2.51 9.80
N GLU A 152 -10.13 3.36 10.07
CA GLU A 152 -11.44 2.93 10.54
C GLU A 152 -12.33 2.45 9.39
N SER A 153 -13.23 1.52 9.71
CA SER A 153 -14.24 1.10 8.73
C SER A 153 -15.39 2.10 8.74
N ILE A 154 -15.82 2.55 7.57
CA ILE A 154 -16.88 3.55 7.46
C ILE A 154 -18.30 2.98 7.70
N ASP A 155 -18.46 1.68 7.48
CA ASP A 155 -19.73 0.94 7.53
C ASP A 155 -19.69 -0.24 8.53
N GLY A 156 -18.66 -0.28 9.39
CA GLY A 156 -18.56 -1.24 10.50
C GLY A 156 -17.75 -2.50 10.17
N HIS A 157 -18.19 -3.65 10.66
CA HIS A 157 -17.45 -4.90 10.56
C HIS A 157 -18.36 -6.05 10.11
N VAL A 158 -17.81 -6.90 9.24
CA VAL A 158 -18.45 -8.14 8.80
C VAL A 158 -17.49 -9.29 9.09
N PHE A 159 -18.02 -10.37 9.66
CA PHE A 159 -17.25 -11.57 9.95
C PHE A 159 -17.78 -12.73 9.11
N PRO A 160 -16.92 -13.44 8.36
CA PRO A 160 -17.35 -14.60 7.60
C PRO A 160 -17.66 -15.76 8.55
N THR A 161 -18.65 -16.57 8.21
CA THR A 161 -18.90 -17.82 8.93
C THR A 161 -17.78 -18.79 8.56
N MET A 162 -16.84 -18.98 9.47
CA MET A 162 -15.75 -19.94 9.33
C MET A 162 -16.10 -21.25 10.01
N GLY A 163 -15.82 -22.37 9.35
CA GLY A 163 -15.94 -23.68 9.95
C GLY A 163 -14.92 -24.66 9.37
N PRO A 164 -14.77 -25.84 9.99
CA PRO A 164 -13.86 -26.87 9.53
C PRO A 164 -14.09 -27.27 8.07
N SER A 165 -13.03 -27.64 7.36
CA SER A 165 -13.09 -27.99 5.92
C SER A 165 -14.06 -29.11 5.59
N TYR A 166 -14.32 -30.02 6.55
CA TYR A 166 -15.27 -31.12 6.39
C TYR A 166 -16.75 -30.70 6.39
N MET A 167 -17.07 -29.44 6.74
CA MET A 167 -18.45 -28.95 6.80
C MET A 167 -18.98 -28.45 5.44
N ASN A 168 -18.20 -28.53 4.35
CA ASN A 168 -18.59 -28.05 3.01
C ASN A 168 -19.23 -26.65 3.01
N LEU A 169 -18.76 -25.76 3.89
CA LEU A 169 -19.26 -24.40 3.96
C LEU A 169 -18.82 -23.60 2.73
N PRO A 170 -19.65 -22.66 2.23
CA PRO A 170 -19.26 -21.78 1.15
C PRO A 170 -18.00 -21.01 1.51
N SER A 171 -17.13 -20.78 0.52
CA SER A 171 -15.89 -20.02 0.75
C SER A 171 -16.22 -18.62 1.26
N ALA A 172 -15.31 -18.01 2.02
CA ALA A 172 -15.52 -16.64 2.52
C ALA A 172 -15.72 -15.63 1.36
N GLU A 173 -15.11 -15.88 0.20
CA GLU A 173 -15.33 -15.08 -1.02
C GLU A 173 -16.75 -15.24 -1.58
N ASP A 174 -17.29 -16.46 -1.58
CA ASP A 174 -18.66 -16.72 -2.03
C ASP A 174 -19.68 -16.14 -1.06
N GLN A 175 -19.41 -16.21 0.25
CA GLN A 175 -20.22 -15.56 1.27
C GLN A 175 -20.24 -14.04 1.09
N GLN A 176 -19.08 -13.42 0.84
CA GLN A 176 -18.97 -11.99 0.53
C GLN A 176 -19.76 -11.62 -0.73
N ARG A 177 -19.60 -12.38 -1.82
CA ARG A 177 -20.38 -12.17 -3.05
C ARG A 177 -21.87 -12.28 -2.78
N ALA A 178 -22.31 -13.29 -2.02
CA ALA A 178 -23.71 -13.46 -1.70
C ALA A 178 -24.27 -12.28 -0.90
N ARG A 179 -23.54 -11.77 0.11
CA ARG A 179 -23.93 -10.57 0.87
C ARG A 179 -24.04 -9.34 -0.03
N ILE A 180 -23.00 -9.07 -0.83
CA ILE A 180 -23.01 -7.93 -1.76
C ILE A 180 -24.18 -8.04 -2.75
N LEU A 181 -24.48 -9.25 -3.25
CA LEU A 181 -25.60 -9.47 -4.16
C LEU A 181 -26.98 -9.29 -3.50
N GLN A 182 -27.12 -9.45 -2.18
CA GLN A 182 -28.37 -9.14 -1.48
C GLN A 182 -28.71 -7.64 -1.56
N HIS A 183 -27.72 -6.78 -1.80
CA HIS A 183 -27.91 -5.33 -1.95
C HIS A 183 -28.23 -4.89 -3.38
N ARG A 184 -28.47 -5.82 -4.32
CA ARG A 184 -28.96 -5.52 -5.68
C ARG A 184 -30.26 -4.72 -5.72
N SER A 185 -31.01 -4.67 -4.62
CA SER A 185 -32.19 -3.81 -4.47
C SER A 185 -31.85 -2.32 -4.45
N ASP A 186 -30.60 -1.95 -4.15
CA ASP A 186 -30.10 -0.58 -4.26
C ASP A 186 -29.86 -0.22 -5.73
N LYS A 187 -30.61 0.78 -6.21
CA LYS A 187 -30.60 1.22 -7.61
C LYS A 187 -29.22 1.68 -8.09
N LEU A 188 -28.45 2.36 -7.24
CA LEU A 188 -27.13 2.85 -7.62
C LEU A 188 -26.15 1.69 -7.75
N PHE A 189 -26.16 0.78 -6.78
CA PHE A 189 -25.30 -0.40 -6.83
C PHE A 189 -25.62 -1.27 -8.05
N ASP A 190 -26.89 -1.58 -8.30
CA ASP A 190 -27.25 -2.42 -9.45
C ASP A 190 -26.85 -1.76 -10.78
N ALA A 191 -27.05 -0.44 -10.92
CA ALA A 191 -26.61 0.31 -12.10
C ALA A 191 -25.08 0.27 -12.27
N LEU A 192 -24.31 0.36 -11.18
CA LEU A 192 -22.85 0.24 -11.22
C LEU A 192 -22.43 -1.16 -11.69
N VAL A 193 -23.07 -2.22 -11.18
CA VAL A 193 -22.75 -3.59 -11.58
C VAL A 193 -23.13 -3.85 -13.04
N GLN A 194 -24.25 -3.31 -13.53
CA GLN A 194 -24.63 -3.40 -14.95
C GLN A 194 -23.62 -2.67 -15.84
N CYS A 195 -23.11 -1.51 -15.40
CA CYS A 195 -22.16 -0.70 -16.16
C CYS A 195 -20.73 -1.28 -16.16
N LEU A 196 -20.23 -1.72 -15.00
CA LEU A 196 -18.88 -2.25 -14.84
C LEU A 196 -18.79 -3.75 -15.16
N GLY A 197 -19.92 -4.45 -15.18
CA GLY A 197 -20.04 -5.89 -15.38
C GLY A 197 -19.99 -6.69 -14.07
N ILE A 198 -20.66 -7.84 -14.07
CA ILE A 198 -20.84 -8.66 -12.85
C ILE A 198 -19.54 -9.18 -12.22
N LYS A 199 -18.49 -9.33 -13.03
CA LYS A 199 -17.15 -9.72 -12.57
C LYS A 199 -16.52 -8.67 -11.65
N ASN A 200 -16.91 -7.40 -11.82
CA ASN A 200 -16.44 -6.26 -11.03
C ASN A 200 -17.46 -5.85 -9.97
N SER A 201 -18.33 -6.78 -9.52
CA SER A 201 -19.38 -6.47 -8.54
C SER A 201 -18.82 -6.06 -7.17
N GLN A 202 -17.67 -6.59 -6.78
CA GLN A 202 -16.96 -6.16 -5.57
C GLN A 202 -16.44 -4.73 -5.72
N ASP A 203 -15.78 -4.42 -6.84
CA ASP A 203 -15.31 -3.05 -7.11
C ASP A 203 -16.49 -2.05 -7.17
N ALA A 204 -17.60 -2.45 -7.79
CA ALA A 204 -18.83 -1.67 -7.84
C ALA A 204 -19.38 -1.40 -6.42
N TRP A 205 -19.28 -2.38 -5.51
CA TRP A 205 -19.67 -2.21 -4.12
C TRP A 205 -18.79 -1.23 -3.37
N HIS A 206 -17.47 -1.25 -3.60
CA HIS A 206 -16.54 -0.30 -2.99
C HIS A 206 -16.78 1.13 -3.47
N ILE A 207 -17.05 1.31 -4.77
CA ILE A 207 -17.43 2.61 -5.35
C ILE A 207 -18.77 3.09 -4.78
N HIS A 208 -19.78 2.21 -4.72
CA HIS A 208 -21.08 2.51 -4.11
C HIS A 208 -20.94 2.92 -2.65
N THR A 209 -20.15 2.20 -1.87
CA THR A 209 -19.87 2.50 -0.46
C THR A 209 -19.24 3.88 -0.32
N ALA A 210 -18.24 4.20 -1.15
CA ALA A 210 -17.60 5.50 -1.12
C ALA A 210 -18.58 6.65 -1.46
N GLU A 211 -19.44 6.45 -2.46
CA GLU A 211 -20.49 7.40 -2.84
C GLU A 211 -21.52 7.60 -1.73
N LYS A 212 -22.05 6.51 -1.18
CA LYS A 212 -23.06 6.53 -0.12
C LYS A 212 -22.59 7.31 1.12
N HIS A 213 -21.30 7.25 1.42
CA HIS A 213 -20.70 7.94 2.57
C HIS A 213 -20.11 9.33 2.25
N GLY A 214 -20.31 9.82 1.02
CA GLY A 214 -19.87 11.14 0.58
C GLY A 214 -18.35 11.31 0.65
N LEU A 215 -17.60 10.28 0.26
CA LEU A 215 -16.14 10.31 0.25
C LEU A 215 -15.65 11.01 -1.02
N PHE A 216 -14.51 11.69 -0.95
CA PHE A 216 -13.95 12.40 -2.09
C PHE A 216 -13.55 11.45 -3.22
N CYS A 217 -12.91 10.33 -2.85
CA CYS A 217 -12.58 9.29 -3.80
C CYS A 217 -12.51 7.89 -3.17
N PHE A 218 -12.66 6.90 -4.04
CA PHE A 218 -12.14 5.55 -3.85
C PHE A 218 -10.73 5.50 -4.45
N LEU A 219 -9.74 5.30 -3.60
CA LEU A 219 -8.32 5.28 -3.95
C LEU A 219 -7.85 3.84 -4.17
N THR A 220 -7.44 3.52 -5.40
CA THR A 220 -7.01 2.17 -5.78
C THR A 220 -5.75 2.20 -6.64
N MET A 221 -4.98 1.11 -6.61
CA MET A 221 -3.90 0.84 -7.57
C MET A 221 -4.27 -0.28 -8.56
N ASP A 222 -5.53 -0.74 -8.59
CA ASP A 222 -6.01 -1.61 -9.65
C ASP A 222 -6.20 -0.82 -10.96
N PHE A 223 -5.16 -0.88 -11.79
CA PHE A 223 -5.15 -0.21 -13.09
C PHE A 223 -6.16 -0.78 -14.10
N LYS A 224 -6.66 -2.01 -13.91
CA LYS A 224 -7.72 -2.57 -14.75
C LYS A 224 -9.04 -1.91 -14.39
N LEU A 225 -9.36 -1.82 -13.09
CA LEU A 225 -10.55 -1.13 -12.63
C LEU A 225 -10.58 0.33 -13.09
N ILE A 226 -9.46 1.06 -12.93
CA ILE A 226 -9.35 2.45 -13.37
C ILE A 226 -9.68 2.59 -14.86
N ARG A 227 -9.09 1.73 -15.72
CA ARG A 227 -9.37 1.75 -17.16
C ARG A 227 -10.84 1.45 -17.46
N THR A 228 -11.45 0.52 -16.75
CA THR A 228 -12.86 0.18 -16.90
C THR A 228 -13.76 1.36 -16.52
N VAL A 229 -13.47 2.04 -15.40
CA VAL A 229 -14.23 3.22 -14.97
C VAL A 229 -14.04 4.38 -15.94
N GLU A 230 -12.81 4.64 -16.39
CA GLU A 230 -12.51 5.68 -17.39
C GLU A 230 -13.21 5.44 -18.73
N ALA A 231 -13.25 4.18 -19.20
CA ALA A 231 -13.98 3.81 -20.41
C ALA A 231 -15.49 4.07 -20.29
N GLN A 232 -16.03 4.02 -19.07
CA GLN A 232 -17.44 4.27 -18.77
C GLN A 232 -17.71 5.68 -18.23
N ALA A 233 -16.73 6.60 -18.25
CA ALA A 233 -16.85 7.92 -17.60
C ALA A 233 -18.03 8.78 -18.09
N ARG A 234 -18.53 8.53 -19.32
CA ARG A 234 -19.69 9.23 -19.89
C ARG A 234 -21.02 8.52 -19.64
N ALA A 235 -20.99 7.25 -19.22
CA ALA A 235 -22.16 6.44 -18.97
C ALA A 235 -22.72 6.68 -17.56
N THR A 236 -24.03 6.55 -17.41
CA THR A 236 -24.68 6.46 -16.10
C THR A 236 -24.49 5.05 -15.55
N PRO A 237 -24.14 4.87 -14.26
CA PRO A 237 -24.10 5.88 -13.20
C PRO A 237 -22.74 6.57 -12.98
N VAL A 238 -21.67 6.15 -13.65
CA VAL A 238 -20.31 6.67 -13.42
C VAL A 238 -20.23 8.19 -13.57
N ARG A 239 -20.88 8.75 -14.59
CA ARG A 239 -20.92 10.21 -14.83
C ARG A 239 -21.58 10.99 -13.70
N SER A 240 -22.52 10.38 -12.98
CA SER A 240 -23.29 11.02 -11.91
C SER A 240 -22.67 10.87 -10.52
N LEU A 241 -21.60 10.09 -10.38
CA LEU A 241 -20.92 9.93 -9.09
C LEU A 241 -20.27 11.25 -8.67
N THR A 242 -20.47 11.62 -7.41
CA THR A 242 -19.71 12.71 -6.79
C THR A 242 -18.32 12.25 -6.38
N THR A 243 -18.21 10.99 -5.97
CA THR A 243 -16.99 10.28 -5.62
C THR A 243 -16.21 9.90 -6.87
N LYS A 244 -14.91 10.19 -6.86
CA LYS A 244 -14.00 9.81 -7.94
C LYS A 244 -13.38 8.45 -7.68
N VAL A 245 -13.04 7.71 -8.73
CA VAL A 245 -12.15 6.53 -8.62
C VAL A 245 -10.77 6.95 -9.12
N LEU A 246 -9.79 7.01 -8.22
CA LEU A 246 -8.49 7.63 -8.51
C LEU A 246 -7.34 6.71 -8.13
N THR A 247 -6.25 6.79 -8.89
CA THR A 247 -4.94 6.31 -8.43
C THR A 247 -4.27 7.33 -7.50
N PRO A 248 -3.22 6.94 -6.74
CA PRO A 248 -2.42 7.89 -5.96
C PRO A 248 -1.91 9.06 -6.78
N GLU A 249 -1.47 8.81 -8.01
CA GLU A 249 -1.04 9.87 -8.93
C GLU A 249 -2.18 10.82 -9.32
N GLN A 250 -3.34 10.30 -9.70
CA GLN A 250 -4.47 11.14 -10.11
C GLN A 250 -4.97 12.00 -8.94
N LEU A 251 -5.05 11.42 -7.73
CA LEU A 251 -5.36 12.17 -6.52
C LEU A 251 -4.29 13.25 -6.27
N ALA A 252 -3.01 12.89 -6.34
CA ALA A 252 -1.92 13.83 -6.12
C ALA A 252 -1.96 15.01 -7.08
N GLN A 253 -2.21 14.76 -8.37
CA GLN A 253 -2.37 15.82 -9.37
C GLN A 253 -3.54 16.74 -9.03
N SER A 254 -4.67 16.19 -8.56
CA SER A 254 -5.86 16.99 -8.21
C SER A 254 -5.63 17.96 -7.06
N ILE A 255 -4.72 17.63 -6.14
CA ILE A 255 -4.39 18.45 -4.96
C ILE A 255 -3.03 19.17 -5.10
N GLY A 256 -2.31 18.97 -6.21
CA GLY A 256 -0.97 19.52 -6.42
C GLY A 256 0.11 18.95 -5.49
N LEU A 257 0.00 17.68 -5.12
CA LEU A 257 1.02 16.95 -4.36
C LEU A 257 2.19 16.57 -5.28
N MET A 258 3.42 16.80 -4.82
CA MET A 258 4.62 16.43 -5.56
C MET A 258 5.01 14.96 -5.32
N ARG A 259 5.63 14.34 -6.33
CA ARG A 259 6.24 13.01 -6.20
C ARG A 259 7.36 13.03 -5.16
N PHE A 260 7.44 11.98 -4.35
CA PHE A 260 8.47 11.80 -3.34
C PHE A 260 8.94 10.34 -3.32
N PRO A 261 10.18 10.03 -3.72
CA PRO A 261 10.63 8.65 -3.86
C PRO A 261 10.61 7.89 -2.52
N PRO A 262 10.00 6.69 -2.46
CA PRO A 262 9.88 5.93 -1.20
C PRO A 262 11.23 5.43 -0.67
N HIS A 263 12.23 5.21 -1.53
CA HIS A 263 13.56 4.73 -1.11
C HIS A 263 14.28 5.72 -0.17
N LEU A 264 13.87 6.99 -0.14
CA LEU A 264 14.42 7.97 0.80
C LEU A 264 14.10 7.60 2.26
N PHE A 265 13.08 6.77 2.50
CA PHE A 265 12.69 6.31 3.83
C PHE A 265 13.47 5.07 4.33
N SER A 266 14.51 4.63 3.60
CA SER A 266 15.23 3.40 3.97
C SER A 266 15.79 3.40 5.41
N TYR A 267 16.10 4.57 5.96
CA TYR A 267 16.66 4.72 7.31
C TYR A 267 15.62 5.05 8.40
N HIS A 268 14.34 5.26 8.07
CA HIS A 268 13.29 5.58 9.05
C HIS A 268 13.01 4.40 9.97
N ASP A 269 13.12 4.59 11.28
CA ASP A 269 12.94 3.52 12.28
C ASP A 269 13.82 2.28 12.01
N ALA A 270 14.95 2.48 11.31
CA ALA A 270 15.89 1.41 11.03
C ALA A 270 16.80 1.21 12.25
N SER A 271 16.78 0.00 12.82
CA SER A 271 17.72 -0.42 13.88
C SER A 271 18.66 -1.54 13.42
N PHE A 272 18.67 -1.86 12.12
CA PHE A 272 19.42 -2.96 11.52
C PHE A 272 20.05 -2.53 10.19
N PHE A 273 20.84 -3.42 9.55
CA PHE A 273 21.49 -3.12 8.28
C PHE A 273 20.48 -2.68 7.20
N VAL A 274 20.83 -1.62 6.48
CA VAL A 274 20.02 -1.06 5.38
C VAL A 274 20.81 -1.17 4.09
N ARG A 275 20.16 -1.65 3.02
CA ARG A 275 20.72 -1.72 1.66
C ARG A 275 19.82 -0.97 0.69
N SER A 276 19.84 0.36 0.80
CA SER A 276 19.09 1.26 -0.10
C SER A 276 19.63 1.29 -1.53
N ASP A 277 20.82 0.73 -1.74
CA ASP A 277 21.47 0.51 -3.04
C ASP A 277 20.94 -0.72 -3.78
N LEU A 278 20.18 -1.59 -3.08
CA LEU A 278 19.53 -2.76 -3.66
C LEU A 278 18.03 -2.52 -3.80
N SER A 279 17.37 -3.41 -4.54
CA SER A 279 15.93 -3.57 -4.54
C SER A 279 15.58 -5.04 -4.39
N MET A 280 14.35 -5.33 -3.96
CA MET A 280 13.88 -6.70 -3.91
C MET A 280 13.95 -7.38 -5.29
N PRO A 281 14.26 -8.69 -5.35
CA PRO A 281 14.29 -9.42 -6.61
C PRO A 281 12.97 -9.26 -7.38
N GLU A 282 13.07 -9.08 -8.69
CA GLU A 282 11.92 -8.81 -9.59
C GLU A 282 11.13 -7.52 -9.29
N GLY A 283 11.63 -6.69 -8.36
CA GLY A 283 10.97 -5.45 -7.95
C GLY A 283 9.62 -5.64 -7.27
N LYS A 284 9.42 -6.81 -6.67
CA LYS A 284 8.16 -7.22 -6.04
C LYS A 284 8.38 -7.65 -4.60
N ARG A 285 7.29 -7.62 -3.85
CA ARG A 285 7.24 -8.15 -2.49
C ARG A 285 7.47 -9.65 -2.47
N ARG A 286 8.12 -10.17 -1.42
CA ARG A 286 8.35 -11.61 -1.31
C ARG A 286 7.04 -12.38 -1.11
N PRO A 287 6.86 -13.54 -1.76
CA PRO A 287 5.76 -14.43 -1.45
C PRO A 287 5.94 -15.03 -0.05
N LEU A 288 4.83 -15.28 0.65
CA LEU A 288 4.82 -15.79 2.03
C LEU A 288 5.71 -17.03 2.23
N LYS A 289 5.73 -17.94 1.25
CA LYS A 289 6.54 -19.18 1.29
C LYS A 289 8.04 -18.92 1.48
N ASN A 290 8.55 -17.76 1.03
CA ASN A 290 9.96 -17.43 1.13
C ASN A 290 10.34 -16.95 2.54
N TYR A 291 9.39 -16.41 3.32
CA TYR A 291 9.65 -16.00 4.72
C TYR A 291 9.88 -17.18 5.66
N LYS A 292 9.38 -18.38 5.33
CA LYS A 292 9.57 -19.58 6.15
C LYS A 292 10.92 -20.26 5.92
N ARG A 293 11.54 -20.07 4.75
CA ARG A 293 12.85 -20.68 4.43
C ARG A 293 14.00 -20.02 5.19
N ASP A 294 13.89 -18.73 5.50
CA ASP A 294 14.93 -17.98 6.21
C ASP A 294 14.96 -18.25 7.74
N ARG A 295 14.08 -19.14 8.24
CA ARG A 295 14.00 -19.54 9.66
C ARG A 295 14.52 -20.97 9.93
N ALA A 296 14.99 -21.68 8.90
CA ALA A 296 15.58 -23.02 9.01
C ALA A 296 17.09 -22.93 8.71
#